data_AF-A0A8T2RS98-F1
#
_entry.id   AF-A0A8T2RS98-F1
#
_cell.length_a   1.000
_cell.length_b   1.000
_cell.length_c   1.000
_cell.angle_alpha   90.00
_cell.angle_beta   90.00
_cell.angle_gamma   90.00
#
_symmetry.space_group_name_H-M   'P 1'
#
loop_
_entity.id
_entity.type
_entity.pdbx_description
1 polymer ?
#
loop_
_entity_poly.entity_id
_entity_poly.type
_entity_poly.pdbx_seq_one_letter_code
_entity_poly.pdbx_strand_id
1 'polypeptide(L)'
;MHQRKAEMARHADAFIALPGGYGTLEELLEMTTWSQLGIHDKPVGLLNVDGYYNALLALLDKGVEEGFIKPSARHIIVSAPSAKEVISKMEEFEAVHDRVAPQQSWEVEKLGYTTNGL
;
A
#
# COMPACT_ATOMS: atom_id res chain seq x y z
N MET A 1 -0.06 -11.98 13.05
CA MET A 1 -0.54 -10.92 12.13
C MET A 1 0.21 -10.94 10.79
N HIS A 2 1.55 -10.90 10.76
CA HIS A 2 2.31 -10.82 9.49
C HIS A 2 2.06 -11.98 8.50
N GLN A 3 1.93 -13.23 8.96
CA GLN A 3 1.61 -14.37 8.08
C GLN A 3 0.25 -14.24 7.37
N ARG A 4 -0.81 -13.86 8.13
CA ARG A 4 -2.15 -13.67 7.57
C ARG A 4 -2.16 -12.60 6.47
N LYS A 5 -1.50 -11.47 6.72
CA LYS A 5 -1.45 -10.36 5.76
C LYS A 5 -0.60 -10.70 4.54
N ALA A 6 0.53 -11.37 4.73
CA ALA A 6 1.36 -11.86 3.62
C ALA A 6 0.62 -12.89 2.74
N GLU A 7 -0.21 -13.77 3.33
CA GLU A 7 -1.04 -14.69 2.55
C GLU A 7 -2.15 -13.98 1.77
N MET A 8 -2.89 -13.06 2.40
CA MET A 8 -3.88 -12.26 1.68
C MET A 8 -3.22 -11.48 0.53
N ALA A 9 -2.05 -10.89 0.78
CA ALA A 9 -1.30 -10.16 -0.23
C ALA A 9 -0.79 -11.07 -1.35
N ARG A 10 -0.46 -12.35 -1.08
CA ARG A 10 -0.05 -13.31 -2.13
C ARG A 10 -1.21 -13.65 -3.07
N HIS A 11 -2.43 -13.78 -2.55
CA HIS A 11 -3.60 -14.22 -3.32
C HIS A 11 -4.44 -13.09 -3.92
N ALA A 12 -4.25 -11.85 -3.48
CA ALA A 12 -4.97 -10.70 -4.03
C ALA A 12 -4.26 -10.14 -5.26
N ASP A 13 -4.99 -9.68 -6.27
CA ASP A 13 -4.42 -8.90 -7.39
C ASP A 13 -4.42 -7.39 -7.10
N ALA A 14 -5.21 -6.98 -6.11
CA ALA A 14 -5.37 -5.60 -5.69
C ALA A 14 -5.93 -5.50 -4.26
N PHE A 15 -5.81 -4.32 -3.65
CA PHE A 15 -6.38 -4.04 -2.32
C PHE A 15 -7.36 -2.88 -2.41
N ILE A 16 -8.50 -2.95 -1.71
CA ILE A 16 -9.45 -1.83 -1.64
C ILE A 16 -9.86 -1.61 -0.18
N ALA A 17 -9.67 -0.37 0.31
CA ALA A 17 -10.19 0.06 1.60
C ALA A 17 -11.57 0.73 1.43
N LEU A 18 -12.56 0.21 2.15
CA LEU A 18 -13.86 0.85 2.37
C LEU A 18 -13.82 1.68 3.66
N PRO A 19 -14.73 2.66 3.85
CA PRO A 19 -14.81 3.44 5.10
C PRO A 19 -14.74 2.56 6.34
N GLY A 20 -13.79 2.89 7.22
CA GLY A 20 -13.46 2.07 8.38
C GLY A 20 -12.54 2.80 9.36
N GLY A 21 -12.41 2.24 10.56
CA GLY A 21 -11.63 2.83 11.65
C GLY A 21 -10.13 2.50 11.58
N TYR A 22 -9.48 2.52 12.75
CA TYR A 22 -8.03 2.34 12.87
C TYR A 22 -7.49 1.04 12.27
N GLY A 23 -8.22 -0.08 12.38
CA GLY A 23 -7.79 -1.35 11.79
C GLY A 23 -7.66 -1.26 10.26
N THR A 24 -8.65 -0.66 9.60
CA THR A 24 -8.64 -0.45 8.15
C THR A 24 -7.53 0.50 7.73
N LEU A 25 -7.31 1.57 8.49
CA LEU A 25 -6.23 2.53 8.21
C LEU A 25 -4.85 1.89 8.36
N GLU A 26 -4.65 1.04 9.37
CA GLU A 26 -3.40 0.30 9.56
C GLU A 26 -3.12 -0.63 8.39
N GLU A 27 -4.10 -1.42 7.97
CA GLU A 27 -3.96 -2.34 6.84
C GLU A 27 -3.73 -1.59 5.51
N LEU A 28 -4.43 -0.47 5.28
CA LEU A 28 -4.24 0.38 4.10
C LEU A 28 -2.80 0.93 4.01
N LEU A 29 -2.30 1.51 5.11
CA LEU A 29 -0.97 2.12 5.13
C LEU A 29 0.14 1.05 5.04
N GLU A 30 -0.08 -0.15 5.58
CA GLU A 30 0.88 -1.26 5.44
C GLU A 30 1.01 -1.71 3.98
N MET A 31 -0.10 -1.92 3.26
CA MET A 31 -0.04 -2.27 1.83
C MET A 31 0.56 -1.15 0.98
N THR A 32 0.25 0.11 1.31
CA THR A 32 0.86 1.27 0.65
C THR A 32 2.38 1.28 0.86
N THR A 33 2.83 1.00 2.08
CA THR A 33 4.26 0.95 2.43
C THR A 33 4.97 -0.20 1.72
N TRP A 34 4.34 -1.37 1.61
CA TRP A 34 4.92 -2.51 0.87
C TRP A 34 5.08 -2.20 -0.61
N SER A 35 4.11 -1.52 -1.22
CA SER A 35 4.23 -1.03 -2.59
C SER A 35 5.36 -0.01 -2.74
N GLN A 36 5.47 0.95 -1.81
CA GLN A 36 6.56 1.94 -1.79
C GLN A 36 7.95 1.28 -1.69
N LEU A 37 8.05 0.18 -0.94
CA LEU A 37 9.30 -0.59 -0.79
C LEU A 37 9.59 -1.52 -1.99
N GLY A 38 8.68 -1.63 -2.96
CA GLY A 38 8.81 -2.54 -4.10
C GLY A 38 8.61 -4.01 -3.74
N ILE A 39 7.89 -4.30 -2.66
CA ILE A 39 7.53 -5.68 -2.25
C ILE A 39 6.39 -6.22 -3.15
N HIS A 40 5.53 -5.34 -3.65
CA HIS A 40 4.52 -5.66 -4.67
C HIS A 40 4.15 -4.44 -5.52
N ASP A 41 3.59 -4.72 -6.69
CA ASP A 41 3.21 -3.69 -7.67
C ASP A 41 1.67 -3.56 -7.80
N LYS A 42 0.95 -4.18 -6.87
CA LYS A 42 -0.52 -4.25 -6.85
C LYS A 42 -1.13 -2.90 -6.48
N PRO A 43 -2.21 -2.45 -7.17
CA PRO A 43 -2.86 -1.18 -6.86
C PRO A 43 -3.54 -1.20 -5.49
N VAL A 44 -3.50 -0.05 -4.82
CA VAL A 44 -4.16 0.18 -3.53
C VAL A 44 -5.29 1.18 -3.73
N GLY A 45 -6.52 0.67 -3.77
CA GLY A 45 -7.75 1.43 -3.94
C GLY A 45 -8.33 1.95 -2.63
N LEU A 46 -8.97 3.10 -2.70
CA LEU A 46 -9.67 3.72 -1.59
C LEU A 46 -11.04 4.20 -2.06
N LEU A 47 -12.09 3.56 -1.57
CA LEU A 47 -13.47 3.91 -1.89
C LEU A 47 -13.92 5.08 -1.00
N ASN A 48 -13.85 6.29 -1.54
CA ASN A 48 -14.09 7.54 -0.83
C ASN A 48 -15.57 7.95 -0.81
N VAL A 49 -16.40 7.13 -0.15
CA VAL A 49 -17.84 7.38 -0.01
C VAL A 49 -18.07 8.67 0.77
N ASP A 50 -18.89 9.58 0.23
CA ASP A 50 -19.26 10.87 0.84
C ASP A 50 -18.08 11.71 1.34
N GLY A 51 -16.89 11.52 0.76
CA GLY A 51 -15.68 12.23 1.16
C GLY A 51 -15.09 11.78 2.50
N TYR A 52 -15.43 10.58 2.99
CA TYR A 52 -14.95 10.02 4.27
C TYR A 52 -13.43 10.13 4.46
N TYR A 53 -12.66 9.93 3.39
CA TYR A 53 -11.20 9.93 3.40
C TYR A 53 -10.56 11.26 2.94
N ASN A 54 -11.34 12.33 2.73
CA ASN A 54 -10.79 13.63 2.29
C ASN A 54 -9.68 14.14 3.23
N ALA A 55 -9.88 14.01 4.54
CA ALA A 55 -8.88 14.42 5.53
C ALA A 55 -7.61 13.56 5.47
N LEU A 56 -7.74 12.25 5.21
CA LEU A 56 -6.59 11.37 5.03
C LEU A 56 -5.81 11.73 3.77
N LEU A 57 -6.51 11.92 2.64
CA LEU A 57 -5.88 12.30 1.38
C LEU A 57 -5.14 13.65 1.50
N ALA A 58 -5.76 14.63 2.17
CA ALA A 58 -5.11 15.91 2.47
C ALA A 58 -3.88 15.77 3.36
N LEU A 59 -3.90 14.86 4.35
CA LEU A 59 -2.73 14.56 5.18
C LEU A 59 -1.58 13.98 4.34
N LEU A 60 -1.89 13.06 3.41
CA LEU A 60 -0.90 12.48 2.51
C LEU A 60 -0.34 13.52 1.55
N ASP A 61 -1.19 14.40 1.01
CA ASP A 61 -0.76 15.52 0.17
C ASP A 61 0.19 16.45 0.95
N LYS A 62 -0.14 16.76 2.21
CA LYS A 62 0.74 17.53 3.08
C LYS A 62 2.08 16.83 3.33
N GLY A 63 2.07 15.51 3.50
CA GLY A 63 3.28 14.70 3.60
C GLY A 63 4.18 14.83 2.36
N VAL A 64 3.59 14.98 1.16
CA VAL A 64 4.34 15.25 -0.07
C VAL A 64 4.92 16.66 -0.07
N GLU A 65 4.11 17.66 0.26
CA GLU A 65 4.55 19.08 0.34
C GLU A 65 5.76 19.26 1.28
N GLU A 66 5.72 18.60 2.43
CA GLU A 66 6.78 18.68 3.45
C GLU A 66 7.95 17.72 3.17
N GLY A 67 7.89 16.94 2.08
CA GLY A 67 8.98 16.05 1.64
C GLY A 67 9.11 14.73 2.40
N PHE A 68 8.13 14.36 3.23
CA PHE A 68 8.09 13.06 3.91
C PHE A 68 7.62 11.92 2.99
N ILE A 69 6.78 12.24 2.00
CA ILE A 69 6.28 11.29 0.99
C ILE A 69 6.82 11.74 -0.37
N LYS A 70 7.43 10.81 -1.12
CA LYS A 70 7.83 11.11 -2.49
C LYS A 70 6.60 11.29 -3.39
N PRO A 71 6.62 12.22 -4.37
CA PRO A 71 5.51 12.37 -5.31
C PRO A 71 5.12 11.05 -6.00
N SER A 72 6.09 10.22 -6.38
CA SER A 72 5.88 8.88 -6.94
C SER A 72 5.07 7.96 -6.00
N ALA A 73 5.44 7.93 -4.71
CA ALA A 73 4.75 7.13 -3.70
C ALA A 73 3.30 7.61 -3.43
N ARG A 74 3.01 8.90 -3.63
CA ARG A 74 1.66 9.45 -3.45
C ARG A 74 0.64 8.85 -4.41
N HIS A 75 1.08 8.43 -5.61
CA HIS A 75 0.23 7.85 -6.63
C HIS A 75 -0.13 6.38 -6.37
N ILE A 76 0.49 5.72 -5.37
CA ILE A 76 0.17 4.34 -4.98
C ILE A 76 -1.31 4.20 -4.55
N ILE A 77 -1.83 5.19 -3.82
CA ILE A 77 -3.23 5.19 -3.38
C ILE A 77 -4.11 5.82 -4.46
N VAL A 78 -5.00 5.01 -5.02
CA VAL A 78 -5.99 5.40 -6.02
C VAL A 78 -7.35 5.58 -5.33
N SER A 79 -7.90 6.79 -5.34
CA SER A 79 -9.20 7.07 -4.71
C SER A 79 -10.30 7.39 -5.73
N ALA A 80 -11.52 6.91 -5.47
CA ALA A 80 -12.72 7.30 -6.20
C ALA A 80 -13.98 7.21 -5.32
N PRO A 81 -15.05 7.97 -5.62
CA PRO A 81 -16.28 7.96 -4.82
C PRO A 81 -17.18 6.74 -5.06
N SER A 82 -16.95 5.97 -6.13
CA SER A 82 -17.77 4.81 -6.49
C SER A 82 -16.93 3.56 -6.76
N ALA A 83 -17.53 2.39 -6.50
CA ALA A 83 -16.86 1.09 -6.70
C ALA A 83 -16.42 0.89 -8.16
N LYS A 84 -17.26 1.32 -9.11
CA LYS A 84 -16.95 1.24 -10.54
C LYS A 84 -15.73 2.09 -10.88
N GLU A 85 -15.70 3.34 -10.43
CA GLU A 85 -14.60 4.25 -10.75
C GLU A 85 -13.28 3.83 -10.09
N VAL A 86 -13.32 3.33 -8.84
CA VAL A 86 -12.07 2.88 -8.19
C VAL A 86 -11.49 1.67 -8.91
N ILE A 87 -12.33 0.71 -9.33
CA ILE A 87 -11.88 -0.45 -10.10
C ILE A 87 -11.29 -0.01 -11.44
N SER A 88 -11.98 0.84 -12.22
CA SER A 88 -11.45 1.31 -13.51
C SER A 88 -10.11 2.02 -13.37
N LYS A 89 -9.95 2.91 -12.38
CA LYS A 89 -8.67 3.58 -12.14
C LYS A 89 -7.56 2.62 -11.69
N MET A 90 -7.92 1.53 -11.00
CA MET A 90 -6.95 0.52 -10.57
C MET A 90 -6.52 -0.40 -11.71
N GLU A 91 -7.38 -0.64 -12.71
CA GLU A 91 -7.01 -1.35 -13.95
C GLU A 91 -6.03 -0.53 -14.80
N GLU A 92 -6.15 0.80 -14.76
CA GLU A 92 -5.24 1.75 -15.43
C GLU A 92 -3.96 2.05 -14.63
N PHE A 93 -3.82 1.49 -13.42
CA PHE A 93 -2.69 1.77 -12.55
C PHE A 93 -1.40 1.15 -13.08
N GLU A 94 -0.36 1.98 -13.22
CA GLU A 94 1.01 1.53 -13.46
C GLU A 94 1.89 1.84 -12.25
N ALA A 95 2.57 0.82 -11.74
CA ALA A 95 3.43 0.98 -10.58
C ALA A 95 4.68 1.81 -10.94
N VAL A 96 4.82 2.97 -10.29
CA VAL A 96 5.98 3.85 -10.46
C VAL A 96 6.89 3.69 -9.24
N HIS A 97 7.95 2.90 -9.39
CA HIS A 97 8.96 2.75 -8.34
C HIS A 97 10.13 3.71 -8.55
N ASP A 98 10.25 4.72 -7.68
CA ASP A 98 11.57 5.23 -7.37
C ASP A 98 12.29 4.14 -6.59
N ARG A 99 13.28 3.47 -7.16
CA ARG A 99 14.04 2.41 -6.46
C ARG A 99 14.64 2.98 -5.17
N VAL A 100 14.00 2.74 -4.03
CA VAL A 100 14.47 3.23 -2.72
C VAL A 100 15.46 2.25 -2.07
N ALA A 101 15.49 0.99 -2.51
CA ALA A 101 16.39 -0.05 -1.99
C ALA A 101 17.12 -0.81 -3.12
N PRO A 102 18.44 -1.06 -3.00
CA PRO A 102 19.15 -1.97 -3.90
C PRO A 102 18.63 -3.41 -3.74
N GLN A 103 18.54 -4.17 -4.84
CA GLN A 103 18.08 -5.58 -4.86
C GLN A 103 18.93 -6.56 -4.01
N GLN A 104 20.00 -6.10 -3.35
CA GLN A 104 20.98 -6.95 -2.66
C GLN A 104 20.70 -7.21 -1.16
N SER A 105 19.57 -6.78 -0.60
CA SER A 105 19.32 -6.92 0.84
C SER A 105 17.94 -7.48 1.19
N TRP A 106 17.64 -8.67 0.65
CA TRP A 106 16.54 -9.50 1.16
C TRP A 106 16.93 -10.98 1.23
N GLU A 107 18.18 -11.28 1.58
CA GLU A 107 18.55 -12.63 2.04
C GLU A 107 17.88 -12.86 3.41
N VAL A 108 16.80 -13.62 3.39
CA VAL A 108 16.02 -14.06 4.56
C VAL A 108 16.92 -14.75 5.62
N GLU A 109 18.07 -15.29 5.21
CA GLU A 109 19.09 -15.88 6.09
C GLU A 109 19.71 -14.90 7.11
N LYS A 110 19.70 -13.58 6.86
CA LYS A 110 20.33 -12.60 7.77
C LYS A 110 19.41 -12.05 8.86
N LEU A 111 18.14 -12.46 8.90
CA LEU A 111 17.16 -12.04 9.92
C LEU A 111 17.16 -12.89 11.20
N GLY A 112 18.14 -13.78 11.39
CA GLY A 112 18.38 -14.43 12.69
C GLY A 112 17.30 -15.43 13.12
N TYR A 113 16.42 -15.86 12.22
CA TYR A 113 15.55 -17.02 12.46
C TYR A 113 16.36 -18.30 12.25
N THR A 114 17.22 -18.63 13.20
CA THR A 114 17.69 -20.00 13.37
C THR A 114 16.48 -20.88 13.68
N THR A 115 16.05 -21.66 12.71
CA THR A 115 15.31 -22.90 13.00
C THR A 115 16.28 -23.82 13.73
N ASN A 116 16.27 -23.79 15.07
CA ASN A 116 16.79 -24.91 15.84
C ASN A 116 15.94 -26.13 15.48
N GLY A 117 16.58 -27.07 14.80
CA GLY A 117 15.96 -28.31 14.37
C GLY A 117 15.49 -29.16 15.54
N LEU A 118 14.40 -29.88 15.28
CA LEU A 118 14.30 -31.34 15.34
C LEU A 118 13.23 -31.77 14.33
#